data_AF-A0A839P0V7-F1
#
_entry.id   AF-A0A839P0V7-F1
#
_cell.length_a   1.000
_cell.length_b   1.000
_cell.length_c   1.000
_cell.angle_alpha   90.00
_cell.angle_beta   90.00
_cell.angle_gamma   90.00
#
_symmetry.space_group_name_H-M   'P 1'
#
loop_
_entity.id
_entity.type
_entity.pdbx_description
1 polymer ?
#
loop_
_entity_poly.entity_id
_entity_poly.type
_entity_poly.pdbx_seq_one_letter_code
_entity_poly.pdbx_strand_id
1 'polypeptide(L)' 'MPAISVFQNDDGLWAVTAQGLVVTGLTKECAEAFAAAFQRLHEGPSPGAP' A
#
# COMPACT_ATOMS: atom_id res chain seq x y z
N MET A 1 9.81 9.08 1.99
CA MET A 1 8.49 8.44 2.07
C MET A 1 8.42 7.42 0.95
N PRO A 2 8.24 6.13 1.23
CA PRO A 2 8.10 5.17 0.16
C PRO A 2 6.76 5.38 -0.54
N ALA A 3 6.82 5.58 -1.84
CA ALA A 3 5.65 5.78 -2.67
C ALA A 3 4.96 4.42 -2.87
N ILE A 4 3.77 4.29 -2.32
CA ILE A 4 2.86 3.18 -2.59
C ILE A 4 1.71 3.69 -3.46
N SER A 5 1.33 2.94 -4.48
CA SER A 5 0.26 3.28 -5.40
C SER A 5 -0.73 2.13 -5.50
N VAL A 6 -2.01 2.47 -5.39
CA VAL A 6 -3.14 1.55 -5.47
C VAL A 6 -3.92 1.88 -6.74
N PHE A 7 -4.14 0.89 -7.60
CA PHE A 7 -4.91 1.08 -8.82
C PHE A 7 -5.74 -0.18 -9.14
N GLN A 8 -6.80 0.02 -9.92
CA GLN A 8 -7.63 -1.06 -10.45
C GLN A 8 -7.16 -1.39 -11.86
N ASN A 9 -7.10 -2.68 -12.21
CA ASN A 9 -6.80 -3.15 -13.56
C ASN A 9 -8.07 -3.31 -14.41
N ASP A 10 -7.90 -3.60 -15.70
CA ASP A 10 -9.01 -3.82 -16.64
C ASP A 10 -9.90 -5.02 -16.28
N ASP A 11 -9.39 -5.99 -15.52
CA ASP A 11 -10.15 -7.14 -15.01
C ASP A 11 -11.03 -6.80 -13.78
N GLY A 12 -10.98 -5.54 -13.32
CA GLY A 12 -11.70 -5.08 -12.13
C GLY A 12 -11.05 -5.48 -10.79
N LEU A 13 -9.88 -6.12 -10.83
CA LEU A 13 -9.06 -6.46 -9.68
C LEU A 13 -8.15 -5.29 -9.30
N TRP A 14 -7.72 -5.27 -8.05
CA TRP A 14 -6.86 -4.21 -7.52
C TRP A 14 -5.41 -4.67 -7.43
N ALA A 15 -4.51 -3.72 -7.62
CA ALA A 15 -3.08 -3.91 -7.52
C ALA A 15 -2.44 -2.82 -6.67
N VAL A 16 -1.38 -3.20 -5.98
CA VAL A 16 -0.53 -2.33 -5.19
C VAL A 16 0.89 -2.38 -5.74
N THR A 17 1.48 -1.22 -5.95
CA THR A 17 2.87 -1.08 -6.39
C THR A 17 3.66 -0.20 -5.45
N ALA A 18 4.87 -0.63 -5.13
CA ALA A 18 5.87 0.13 -4.40
C ALA A 18 7.26 -0.20 -4.97
N GLN A 19 8.29 0.52 -4.54
CA GLN A 19 9.65 0.26 -5.02
C GLN A 19 10.07 -1.18 -4.71
N GLY A 20 10.24 -2.00 -5.75
CA GLY A 20 10.62 -3.42 -5.62
C GLY A 20 9.48 -4.37 -5.19
N LEU A 21 8.22 -3.90 -5.18
CA LEU A 21 7.06 -4.70 -4.78
C LEU A 21 5.89 -4.48 -5.75
N VAL A 22 5.31 -5.58 -6.21
CA VAL A 22 4.06 -5.59 -6.99
C VAL A 22 3.17 -6.68 -6.43
N VAL A 23 1.96 -6.30 -6.01
CA VAL A 23 0.92 -7.22 -5.52
C VAL A 23 -0.32 -7.04 -6.38
N THR A 24 -0.83 -8.11 -6.97
CA THR A 24 -1.97 -8.08 -7.91
C THR A 24 -3.08 -9.03 -7.47
N GLY A 25 -4.26 -8.89 -8.07
CA GLY A 25 -5.38 -9.80 -7.82
C GLY A 25 -6.06 -9.58 -6.47
N LEU A 26 -5.95 -8.36 -5.94
CA LEU A 26 -6.56 -7.99 -4.67
C LEU A 26 -8.01 -7.54 -4.89
N THR A 27 -8.83 -7.69 -3.85
CA THR A 27 -10.04 -6.88 -3.73
C THR A 27 -9.64 -5.45 -3.36
N LYS A 28 -10.56 -4.50 -3.56
CA LYS A 28 -10.36 -3.10 -3.19
C LYS A 28 -9.95 -2.96 -1.72
N GLU A 29 -10.71 -3.59 -0.83
CA GLU A 29 -10.48 -3.54 0.62
C GLU A 29 -9.11 -4.08 1.01
N CYS A 30 -8.66 -5.17 0.38
CA CYS A 30 -7.33 -5.73 0.63
C CYS A 30 -6.21 -4.80 0.14
N ALA A 31 -6.37 -4.16 -1.02
CA ALA A 31 -5.38 -3.24 -1.57
C ALA A 31 -5.24 -1.98 -0.70
N GLU A 32 -6.37 -1.42 -0.24
CA GLU A 32 -6.38 -0.27 0.67
C GLU A 32 -5.78 -0.63 2.04
N ALA A 33 -6.15 -1.78 2.61
CA ALA A 33 -5.59 -2.24 3.88
C ALA A 33 -4.08 -2.49 3.79
N PHE A 34 -3.61 -3.08 2.70
CA PHE A 34 -2.17 -3.28 2.46
C PHE A 34 -1.44 -1.94 2.37
N ALA A 35 -1.98 -0.99 1.59
CA ALA A 35 -1.37 0.32 1.44
C ALA A 35 -1.24 1.06 2.77
N ALA A 36 -2.29 1.06 3.59
CA ALA A 36 -2.27 1.67 4.92
C ALA A 36 -1.27 0.99 5.86
N ALA A 37 -1.18 -0.35 5.84
CA ALA A 37 -0.21 -1.08 6.65
C ALA A 37 1.24 -0.79 6.23
N PHE A 38 1.50 -0.76 4.91
CA PHE A 38 2.80 -0.43 4.36
C PHE A 38 3.24 0.99 4.73
N GLN A 39 2.34 1.98 4.63
CA GLN A 39 2.61 3.34 5.09
C GLN A 39 2.99 3.38 6.58
N ARG A 40 2.22 2.72 7.46
CA ARG A 40 2.51 2.66 8.90
C ARG A 40 3.88 2.05 9.21
N LEU A 41 4.26 0.99 8.50
CA LEU A 41 5.57 0.34 8.70
C LEU A 41 6.73 1.25 8.29
N HIS A 42 6.52 2.10 7.29
CA HIS A 42 7.55 2.96 6.73
C HIS A 42 7.57 4.38 7.28
N GLU A 43 6.49 4.84 7.92
CA GLU A 43 6.47 6.08 8.68
C GLU A 43 7.15 5.92 10.04
N GLY A 44 7.26 4.71 10.57
CA GLY A 44 7.83 4.45 11.90
C GLY A 44 7.09 5.22 13.01
N PRO A 45 7.39 4.99 14.30
CA PRO A 45 7.03 5.99 15.30
C PRO A 45 7.81 7.27 14.96
N SER A 46 7.12 8.38 14.71
CA SER A 46 7.75 9.71 14.74
C SER A 46 8.65 9.79 15.98
N PRO A 47 9.93 10.22 15.89
CA PRO A 47 10.81 10.39 17.04
C PRO A 47 10.42 11.64 17.86
N GLY A 48 9.18 11.67 18.34
CA GLY A 48 8.59 12.82 19.01
C GLY A 48 7.15 12.55 19.43
N ALA A 49 6.98 11.79 20.51
CA ALA A 49 5.85 11.96 21.40
C ALA A 49 6.39 11.90 22.85
N PRO A 50 5.91 12.80 23.73
CA PRO A 50 6.60 13.29 24.93
C PRO A 50 6.80 12.26 26.05
#